data_AF-A0AA87IHK5-F1
#
_entry.id   AF-A0AA87IHK5-F1
#
_cell.length_a   1.000
_cell.length_b   1.000
_cell.length_c   1.000
_cell.angle_alpha   90.00
_cell.angle_beta   90.00
_cell.angle_gamma   90.00
#
_symmetry.space_group_name_H-M   'P 1'
#
loop_
_entity.id
_entity.type
_entity.pdbx_description
1 polymer ?
#
loop_
_entity_poly.entity_id
_entity_poly.type
_entity_poly.pdbx_seq_one_letter_code
_entity_poly.pdbx_strand_id
1 'polypeptide(L)' 'MLKQLHDLGNSVLVIEDVDVMKQADWIIDLGLGAGINGGQIVGKVTLD' A
#
# COMPACT_ATOMS: atom_id res chain seq x y z
N MET A 1 -14.19 7.64 -2.11
CA MET A 1 -13.34 8.50 -2.96
C MET A 1 -12.20 7.71 -3.60
N LEU A 2 -11.22 7.16 -2.86
CA LEU A 2 -10.08 6.43 -3.46
C LEU A 2 -10.52 5.27 -4.37
N LYS A 3 -11.47 4.46 -3.89
CA LYS A 3 -12.08 3.39 -4.70
C LYS A 3 -12.68 3.91 -6.01
N GLN A 4 -13.33 5.08 -6.01
CA GLN A 4 -13.92 5.64 -7.23
C GLN A 4 -12.84 6.06 -8.24
N LEU A 5 -11.70 6.58 -7.77
CA LEU A 5 -10.58 6.91 -8.66
C LEU A 5 -10.00 5.64 -9.29
N HIS A 6 -9.85 4.57 -8.50
CA HIS A 6 -9.46 3.27 -9.01
C HIS A 6 -10.49 2.72 -10.03
N ASP A 7 -11.78 2.74 -9.70
CA ASP A 7 -12.86 2.25 -10.56
C ASP A 7 -12.94 3.02 -11.90
N LEU A 8 -12.40 4.24 -11.98
CA LEU A 8 -12.24 5.02 -13.22
C LEU A 8 -11.00 4.63 -14.05
N GLY A 9 -10.21 3.65 -13.61
CA GLY A 9 -9.02 3.14 -14.29
C GLY A 9 -7.70 3.80 -13.86
N ASN A 10 -7.69 4.59 -12.77
CA ASN A 10 -6.45 5.20 -12.28
C ASN A 10 -5.68 4.22 -11.38
N SER A 11 -4.35 4.28 -11.45
CA SER A 11 -3.51 3.71 -10.39
C SER A 11 -3.43 4.67 -9.22
N VAL A 12 -3.72 4.18 -8.01
CA VAL A 12 -3.69 4.98 -6.78
C VAL A 12 -2.65 4.37 -5.84
N LEU A 13 -1.67 5.17 -5.41
CA LEU A 13 -0.67 4.80 -4.40
C LEU A 13 -0.93 5.62 -3.14
N VAL A 14 -0.99 4.95 -1.99
CA VAL A 14 -1.26 5.61 -0.71
C VAL A 14 -0.42 5.00 0.41
N ILE A 15 -0.16 5.78 1.45
CA ILE A 15 0.45 5.35 2.72
C ILE A 15 -0.59 5.63 3.80
N GLU A 16 -1.23 4.60 4.34
CA GLU A 16 -2.38 4.71 5.24
C GLU A 16 -2.41 3.63 6.32
N ASP A 17 -3.44 3.67 7.16
CA ASP A 17 -3.71 2.66 8.19
C ASP A 17 -4.20 1.31 7.64
N VAL A 18 -4.31 0.33 8.55
CA VAL A 18 -4.65 -1.06 8.23
C VAL A 18 -6.04 -1.20 7.59
N ASP A 19 -6.98 -0.32 7.92
CA ASP A 19 -8.34 -0.42 7.40
C ASP A 19 -8.42 -0.01 5.93
N VAL A 20 -7.60 0.95 5.50
CA VAL A 20 -7.41 1.25 4.07
C VAL A 20 -6.68 0.10 3.37
N MET A 21 -5.64 -0.47 3.98
CA MET A 21 -4.86 -1.56 3.38
C MET A 21 -5.69 -2.80 3.07
N LYS A 22 -6.70 -3.13 3.89
CA LYS A 22 -7.60 -4.28 3.66
C LYS A 22 -8.41 -4.21 2.37
N GLN A 23 -8.56 -3.03 1.77
CA GLN A 23 -9.28 -2.83 0.52
C GLN A 23 -8.35 -2.67 -0.69
N ALA A 24 -7.04 -2.79 -0.51
CA ALA A 24 -6.07 -2.66 -1.59
C ALA A 24 -5.90 -3.97 -2.35
N ASP A 25 -5.72 -3.88 -3.67
CA ASP A 25 -5.38 -5.04 -4.51
C ASP A 25 -3.91 -5.46 -4.31
N TRP A 26 -3.08 -4.54 -3.83
CA TRP A 26 -1.64 -4.75 -3.65
C TRP A 26 -1.09 -3.98 -2.45
N ILE A 27 -0.30 -4.67 -1.62
CA ILE A 27 0.38 -4.09 -0.46
C ILE A 27 1.89 -4.31 -0.58
N ILE A 28 2.64 -3.26 -0.22
CA ILE A 28 4.10 -3.29 -0.03
C ILE A 28 4.40 -2.84 1.40
N ASP A 29 5.21 -3.61 2.10
CA ASP A 29 5.73 -3.22 3.41
C ASP A 29 7.17 -2.70 3.29
N LEU A 30 7.47 -1.60 3.97
CA LEU A 30 8.71 -0.84 3.85
C LEU A 30 9.45 -0.76 5.18
N GLY A 31 10.62 -1.39 5.23
CA GLY A 31 11.60 -1.29 6.29
C GLY A 31 11.26 -2.12 7.52
N LEU A 32 12.28 -2.42 8.31
CA LEU A 32 12.09 -2.99 9.66
C LEU A 32 11.88 -1.88 10.71
N GLY A 33 12.01 -0.62 10.30
CA GLY A 33 11.82 0.57 11.12
C GLY A 33 11.98 1.85 10.28
N ALA A 34 12.04 3.00 10.96
CA ALA A 34 12.19 4.30 10.31
C ALA A 34 13.66 4.73 10.11
N GLY A 35 13.87 5.74 9.25
CA GLY A 35 15.19 6.35 9.03
C GLY A 35 16.18 5.37 8.40
N ILE A 36 17.39 5.28 8.96
CA ILE A 36 18.45 4.38 8.46
C ILE A 36 18.07 2.89 8.49
N ASN A 37 17.11 2.52 9.34
CA ASN A 37 16.60 1.16 9.44
C ASN A 37 15.42 0.89 8.48
N GLY A 38 15.07 1.87 7.64
CA GLY A 38 13.99 1.80 6.66
C GLY A 38 14.48 1.74 5.21
N GLY A 39 13.56 2.02 4.27
CA GLY A 39 13.88 2.19 2.85
C GLY A 39 14.08 0.91 2.05
N GLN A 40 13.86 -0.26 2.67
CA GLN A 40 13.89 -1.55 1.99
C GLN A 40 12.49 -2.13 1.88
N ILE A 41 12.18 -2.83 0.80
CA ILE A 41 10.94 -3.60 0.71
C ILE A 41 11.12 -4.88 1.52
N VAL A 42 10.32 -5.04 2.57
CA VAL A 42 10.37 -6.21 3.47
C VAL A 42 9.20 -7.16 3.26
N GLY A 43 8.15 -6.72 2.57
CA GLY A 43 7.00 -7.53 2.24
C GLY A 43 6.30 -7.05 0.97
N LYS A 44 5.69 -7.99 0.24
CA LYS A 44 4.87 -7.73 -0.94
C LYS A 44 3.76 -8.78 -0.99
N VAL A 45 2.51 -8.34 -1.08
CA VAL A 45 1.37 -9.26 -1.24
C VAL A 45 0.37 -8.68 -2.23
N THR A 46 -0.08 -9.51 -3.16
CA THR A 46 -1.24 -9.24 -4.00
C THR A 46 -2.46 -9.85 -3.31
N LEU A 47 -3.50 -9.04 -3.13
CA LEU A 47 -4.77 -9.44 -2.56
C LEU A 47 -5.75 -9.40 -3.73
N ASP A 48 -6.10 -10.57 -4.25
CA ASP A 48 -7.12 -10.69 -5.29
C ASP A 48 -8.53 -10.49 -4.71
#